data_AF-A0AAV9FHI5-F1
#
_entry.id   AF-A0AAV9FHI5-F1
#
_cell.length_a   1.000
_cell.length_b   1.000
_cell.length_c   1.000
_cell.angle_alpha   90.00
_cell.angle_beta   90.00
_cell.angle_gamma   90.00
#
_symmetry.space_group_name_H-M   'P 1'
#
loop_
_entity.id
_entity.type
_entity.pdbx_description
1 polymer ?
#
loop_
_entity_poly.entity_id
_entity_poly.type
_entity_poly.pdbx_seq_one_letter_code
_entity_poly.pdbx_strand_id
1 'polypeptide(L)'
;MLTIKRVPTVLSNYQEEIVGCGKNCLGKCCLPVSMLPLYAFKKRESFNKKSVAPDNNSDGEEASQIDFLNTLLLGQWEDRVSRGLFRYDVTACETKVIEGEYGFVAQLNEGRHLKKRPTEFRVDRVLQPFDGSKFNFTKVGQEEALFRFEENPEGATKYFSEAPADFSINDSSNVVVINVSPIEYGHVLLIPRVLECLPQRIDEESFLLALHMAAEAGSPYFRLGYNSLGAFATINHLHFQAYHLSVPFPVEKAPTKRIPISKGSQKSGVKVSSLMNYPVRGLVFEGGNTLKDLSDVVAKSCICLQDNNIPFNVLISDSGRRIFLFPQCYAEKQALGEVSQDLLDTQVNPAVWEISGHMVLKRKKDYDEASEDYAWRLLEVVSLSKERLEEVKAYIFEAIGLVVADDENGENDEEAIVTSAPAPTRTQLLSQGCLVLQ
;
A
#
# COMPACT_ATOMS: atom_id res chain seq x y z
N MET A 1 -3.32 -30.25 -7.40
CA MET A 1 -4.33 -29.18 -7.61
C MET A 1 -4.83 -28.79 -6.23
N LEU A 2 -4.39 -27.65 -5.69
CA LEU A 2 -4.79 -27.20 -4.35
C LEU A 2 -6.22 -26.64 -4.43
N THR A 3 -7.14 -27.20 -3.64
CA THR A 3 -8.55 -26.82 -3.64
C THR A 3 -8.86 -26.17 -2.30
N ILE A 4 -8.92 -24.83 -2.28
CA ILE A 4 -9.27 -24.07 -1.06
C ILE A 4 -10.78 -24.16 -0.87
N LYS A 5 -11.22 -24.55 0.34
CA LYS A 5 -12.64 -24.54 0.72
C LYS A 5 -13.19 -23.12 0.62
N ARG A 6 -14.14 -22.90 -0.28
CA ARG A 6 -14.92 -21.67 -0.37
C ARG A 6 -15.82 -21.57 0.86
N VAL A 7 -15.61 -20.58 1.70
CA VAL A 7 -16.59 -20.20 2.72
C VAL A 7 -17.65 -19.32 2.03
N PRO A 8 -18.93 -19.74 1.98
CA PRO A 8 -19.98 -18.92 1.39
C PRO A 8 -20.29 -17.74 2.30
N THR A 9 -20.24 -16.52 1.76
CA THR A 9 -20.79 -15.34 2.43
C THR A 9 -21.88 -14.75 1.53
N VAL A 10 -23.07 -14.59 2.09
CA VAL A 10 -24.23 -14.00 1.43
C VAL A 10 -23.98 -12.50 1.24
N LEU A 11 -23.98 -12.02 -0.01
CA LEU A 11 -23.95 -10.59 -0.34
C LEU A 11 -25.36 -10.01 -0.15
N SER A 12 -25.50 -8.98 0.70
CA SER A 12 -26.75 -8.21 0.82
C SER A 12 -26.65 -6.88 0.07
N ASN A 13 -27.44 -6.79 -1.00
CA ASN A 13 -28.21 -5.65 -1.52
C ASN A 13 -27.53 -4.27 -1.54
N TYR A 14 -26.80 -3.97 -2.61
CA TYR A 14 -26.81 -2.66 -3.31
C TYR A 14 -26.14 -2.75 -4.69
N GLN A 15 -26.37 -3.86 -5.40
CA GLN A 15 -25.96 -4.01 -6.79
C GLN A 15 -27.03 -4.82 -7.53
N GLU A 16 -28.25 -4.28 -7.62
CA GLU A 16 -29.21 -4.80 -8.60
C GLU A 16 -28.59 -4.69 -10.01
N GLU A 17 -28.75 -5.78 -10.75
CA GLU A 17 -28.33 -5.93 -12.12
C GLU A 17 -29.14 -5.00 -13.02
N ILE A 18 -28.60 -3.81 -13.30
CA ILE A 18 -29.08 -2.98 -14.40
C ILE A 18 -28.37 -3.45 -15.67
N VAL A 19 -29.16 -3.75 -16.71
CA VAL A 19 -28.71 -4.23 -18.02
C VAL A 19 -28.15 -3.03 -18.85
N GLY A 20 -26.85 -3.05 -19.20
CA GLY A 20 -26.09 -1.92 -19.80
C GLY A 20 -25.13 -1.23 -18.79
N CYS A 21 -24.15 -0.36 -19.17
CA CYS A 21 -23.21 0.20 -18.15
C CYS A 21 -23.95 0.91 -17.01
N GLY A 22 -25.08 1.58 -17.29
CA GLY A 22 -26.15 1.97 -16.35
C GLY A 22 -25.77 2.76 -15.09
N LYS A 23 -24.47 3.00 -14.87
CA LYS A 23 -23.85 3.33 -13.58
C LYS A 23 -22.74 4.37 -13.74
N ASN A 24 -22.70 5.10 -14.85
CA ASN A 24 -21.68 6.11 -15.11
C ASN A 24 -20.25 5.59 -14.82
N CYS A 25 -19.89 4.39 -15.31
CA CYS A 25 -18.66 3.72 -14.90
C CYS A 25 -17.40 4.29 -15.56
N LEU A 26 -16.22 3.88 -15.08
CA LEU A 26 -14.91 4.23 -15.66
C LEU A 26 -14.61 3.53 -17.00
N GLY A 27 -15.40 2.55 -17.43
CA GLY A 27 -15.18 1.85 -18.70
C GLY A 27 -15.45 2.71 -19.94
N LYS A 28 -14.98 2.25 -21.10
CA LYS A 28 -15.08 2.95 -22.41
C LYS A 28 -16.52 3.23 -22.88
N CYS A 29 -17.52 2.69 -22.20
CA CYS A 29 -18.94 2.81 -22.53
C CYS A 29 -19.63 4.05 -21.92
N CYS A 30 -18.96 4.72 -20.99
CA CYS A 30 -19.46 5.84 -20.21
C CYS A 30 -18.50 7.06 -20.44
N LEU A 31 -18.61 8.21 -19.74
CA LEU A 31 -17.79 9.41 -20.03
C LEU A 31 -16.27 9.08 -20.03
N PRO A 32 -15.46 9.65 -20.95
CA PRO A 32 -14.04 9.32 -21.03
C PRO A 32 -13.34 9.58 -19.70
N VAL A 33 -12.54 8.61 -19.24
CA VAL A 33 -11.68 8.76 -18.05
C VAL A 33 -10.79 10.00 -18.17
N SER A 34 -10.44 10.37 -19.40
CA SER A 34 -9.65 11.54 -19.71
C SER A 34 -10.32 12.88 -19.38
N MET A 35 -11.63 12.88 -19.07
CA MET A 35 -12.38 14.06 -18.63
C MET A 35 -12.37 14.25 -17.11
N LEU A 36 -11.86 13.30 -16.33
CA LEU A 36 -11.73 13.43 -14.89
C LEU A 36 -10.75 14.56 -14.52
N PRO A 37 -10.92 15.22 -13.35
CA PRO A 37 -9.96 16.18 -12.83
C PRO A 37 -8.55 15.61 -12.84
N LEU A 38 -7.53 16.44 -13.01
CA LEU A 38 -6.16 16.00 -13.19
C LEU A 38 -5.26 16.59 -12.10
N TYR A 39 -4.60 15.72 -11.34
CA TYR A 39 -3.41 16.07 -10.59
C TYR A 39 -2.18 15.74 -11.43
N ALA A 40 -1.50 16.76 -11.92
CA ALA A 40 -0.27 16.63 -12.71
C ALA A 40 0.93 16.85 -11.80
N PHE A 41 1.74 15.82 -11.53
CA PHE A 41 2.86 15.89 -10.59
C PHE A 41 4.19 16.19 -11.28
N LYS A 42 5.10 16.86 -10.57
CA LYS A 42 6.48 17.04 -11.03
C LYS A 42 7.26 15.72 -10.91
N LYS A 43 7.94 15.31 -11.99
CA LYS A 43 8.89 14.20 -11.93
C LYS A 43 10.02 14.51 -10.93
N ARG A 44 10.20 13.66 -9.92
CA ARG A 44 11.33 13.76 -8.98
C ARG A 44 12.49 12.90 -9.44
N GLU A 45 13.61 13.54 -9.75
CA GLU A 45 14.84 12.84 -10.14
C GLU A 45 15.74 12.47 -8.95
N SER A 46 15.63 13.14 -7.78
CA SER A 46 16.44 12.82 -6.61
C SER A 46 15.64 12.85 -5.30
N PHE A 47 16.10 12.11 -4.29
CA PHE A 47 15.69 12.35 -2.91
C PHE A 47 16.33 13.66 -2.48
N ASN A 48 15.59 14.77 -2.49
CA ASN A 48 16.15 16.06 -2.08
C ASN A 48 16.92 15.92 -0.77
N LYS A 49 18.21 16.33 -0.81
CA LYS A 49 19.04 16.51 0.38
C LYS A 49 18.25 17.36 1.37
N LYS A 50 18.28 17.00 2.66
CA LYS A 50 17.92 17.94 3.73
C LYS A 50 18.63 19.25 3.41
N SER A 51 17.86 20.32 3.22
CA SER A 51 18.37 21.68 3.12
C SER A 51 19.31 21.92 4.29
N VAL A 52 20.58 22.17 3.96
CA VAL A 52 21.58 22.59 4.92
C VAL A 52 21.37 24.09 5.12
N ALA A 53 20.86 24.45 6.30
CA ALA A 53 20.72 25.78 6.88
C ALA A 53 19.88 26.83 6.10
N PRO A 54 19.11 27.69 6.81
CA PRO A 54 18.29 28.70 6.17
C PRO A 54 19.16 29.89 5.76
N ASP A 55 19.28 30.14 4.46
CA ASP A 55 19.48 31.50 3.99
C ASP A 55 18.10 32.17 4.00
N ASN A 56 17.95 33.15 4.89
CA ASN A 56 16.73 33.94 5.04
C ASN A 56 16.39 34.63 3.70
N ASN A 57 15.42 34.07 2.95
CA ASN A 57 14.41 34.78 2.13
C ASN A 57 13.73 33.91 1.04
N SER A 58 13.32 32.66 1.31
CA SER A 58 12.39 31.95 0.41
C SER A 58 11.61 30.77 1.05
N ASP A 59 11.26 30.84 2.33
CA ASP A 59 10.63 29.72 3.07
C ASP A 59 9.11 29.53 2.84
N GLY A 60 8.53 30.19 1.82
CA GLY A 60 7.07 30.15 1.57
C GLY A 60 6.61 29.06 0.60
N GLU A 61 7.41 28.69 -0.41
CA GLU A 61 6.92 27.91 -1.55
C GLU A 61 7.16 26.40 -1.43
N GLU A 62 8.30 25.93 -0.91
CA GLU A 62 8.60 24.49 -0.82
C GLU A 62 7.77 23.76 0.25
N ALA A 63 7.55 24.37 1.43
CA ALA A 63 6.69 23.79 2.47
C ALA A 63 5.22 23.72 2.03
N SER A 64 4.78 24.61 1.13
CA SER A 64 3.41 24.66 0.62
C SER A 64 3.07 23.55 -0.39
N GLN A 65 4.08 23.02 -1.10
CA GLN A 65 3.88 21.95 -2.08
C GLN A 65 3.83 20.55 -1.43
N ILE A 66 4.51 20.38 -0.28
CA ILE A 66 4.65 19.09 0.43
C ILE A 66 3.31 18.55 0.96
N ASP A 67 2.28 19.37 1.11
CA ASP A 67 0.96 18.96 1.63
C ASP A 67 -0.18 19.09 0.60
N PHE A 68 0.10 19.53 -0.64
CA PHE A 68 -0.96 19.83 -1.59
C PHE A 68 -1.74 18.58 -2.04
N LEU A 69 -1.04 17.51 -2.43
CA LEU A 69 -1.71 16.25 -2.79
C LEU A 69 -2.51 15.68 -1.62
N ASN A 70 -1.91 15.68 -0.43
CA ASN A 70 -2.52 15.10 0.76
C ASN A 70 -3.79 15.88 1.17
N THR A 71 -3.73 17.21 1.22
CA THR A 71 -4.91 18.05 1.47
C THR A 71 -6.00 17.87 0.41
N LEU A 72 -5.64 17.86 -0.88
CA LEU A 72 -6.59 17.65 -1.96
C LEU A 72 -7.25 16.27 -1.87
N LEU A 73 -6.47 15.22 -1.66
CA LEU A 73 -6.95 13.84 -1.56
C LEU A 73 -7.94 13.70 -0.41
N LEU A 74 -7.60 14.22 0.78
CA LEU A 74 -8.46 14.17 1.95
C LEU A 74 -9.76 14.98 1.75
N GLY A 75 -9.68 16.20 1.23
CA GLY A 75 -10.87 17.00 0.92
C GLY A 75 -11.79 16.35 -0.11
N GLN A 76 -11.22 15.75 -1.17
CA GLN A 76 -12.01 14.99 -2.15
C GLN A 76 -12.60 13.71 -1.55
N TRP A 77 -11.88 13.02 -0.65
CA TRP A 77 -12.38 11.85 0.04
C TRP A 77 -13.58 12.20 0.95
N GLU A 78 -13.48 13.30 1.71
CA GLU A 78 -14.56 13.83 2.55
C GLU A 78 -15.79 14.29 1.74
N ASP A 79 -15.58 14.90 0.57
CA ASP A 79 -16.69 15.18 -0.37
C ASP A 79 -17.48 13.90 -0.68
N ARG A 80 -16.79 12.79 -0.95
CA ARG A 80 -17.46 11.50 -1.23
C ARG A 80 -18.12 10.89 0.00
N VAL A 81 -17.63 11.20 1.21
CA VAL A 81 -18.32 10.86 2.48
C VAL A 81 -19.64 11.62 2.56
N SER A 82 -19.61 12.94 2.35
CA SER A 82 -20.82 13.78 2.40
C SER A 82 -21.89 13.37 1.38
N ARG A 83 -21.47 12.73 0.28
CA ARG A 83 -22.33 12.20 -0.78
C ARG A 83 -22.81 10.76 -0.54
N GLY A 84 -22.38 10.12 0.56
CA GLY A 84 -22.82 8.79 0.95
C GLY A 84 -22.28 7.65 0.09
N LEU A 85 -21.09 7.79 -0.52
CA LEU A 85 -20.53 6.76 -1.42
C LEU A 85 -19.83 5.60 -0.70
N PHE A 86 -19.69 5.67 0.62
CA PHE A 86 -19.02 4.65 1.43
C PHE A 86 -20.02 3.66 2.03
N ARG A 87 -19.59 2.41 2.19
CA ARG A 87 -20.45 1.35 2.73
C ARG A 87 -20.68 1.44 4.23
N TYR A 88 -19.85 2.20 4.93
CA TYR A 88 -19.90 2.46 6.37
C TYR A 88 -18.97 3.64 6.69
N ASP A 89 -19.17 4.24 7.86
CA ASP A 89 -18.29 5.25 8.41
C ASP A 89 -17.10 4.58 9.11
N VAL A 90 -15.90 4.75 8.56
CA VAL A 90 -14.66 4.20 9.12
C VAL A 90 -14.13 5.01 10.29
N THR A 91 -14.51 6.28 10.40
CA THR A 91 -14.07 7.16 11.49
C THR A 91 -14.75 6.81 12.82
N ALA A 92 -15.85 6.06 12.75
CA ALA A 92 -16.54 5.51 13.91
C ALA A 92 -15.92 4.18 14.41
N CYS A 93 -14.92 3.62 13.73
CA CYS A 93 -14.28 2.37 14.13
C CYS A 93 -13.41 2.58 15.37
N GLU A 94 -13.53 1.68 16.35
CA GLU A 94 -12.70 1.74 17.55
C GLU A 94 -11.25 1.38 17.21
N THR A 95 -10.32 2.30 17.49
CA THR A 95 -8.89 2.14 17.22
C THR A 95 -8.08 2.41 18.48
N LYS A 96 -7.10 1.56 18.79
CA LYS A 96 -6.16 1.75 19.90
C LYS A 96 -4.76 1.31 19.51
N VAL A 97 -3.76 1.94 20.11
CA VAL A 97 -2.39 1.43 20.09
C VAL A 97 -2.26 0.39 21.21
N ILE A 98 -1.87 -0.82 20.85
CA ILE A 98 -1.57 -1.90 21.79
C ILE A 98 -0.32 -1.53 22.57
N GLU A 99 -0.37 -1.65 23.90
CA GLU A 99 0.80 -1.41 24.75
C GLU A 99 1.88 -2.47 24.53
N GLY A 100 3.13 -2.01 24.42
CA GLY A 100 4.31 -2.87 24.29
C GLY A 100 5.43 -2.21 23.47
N GLU A 101 6.41 -3.01 23.06
CA GLU A 101 7.65 -2.54 22.41
C GLU A 101 7.38 -2.00 20.99
N TYR A 102 6.52 -2.70 20.25
CA TYR A 102 6.23 -2.45 18.84
C TYR A 102 5.03 -1.54 18.64
N GLY A 103 4.13 -1.40 19.61
CA GLY A 103 2.98 -0.50 19.55
C GLY A 103 2.07 -0.79 18.35
N PHE A 104 1.65 -2.04 18.19
CA PHE A 104 0.69 -2.45 17.15
C PHE A 104 -0.59 -1.63 17.20
N VAL A 105 -1.17 -1.29 16.05
CA VAL A 105 -2.44 -0.56 16.01
C VAL A 105 -3.56 -1.57 15.85
N ALA A 106 -4.44 -1.70 16.82
CA ALA A 106 -5.65 -2.52 16.72
C ALA A 106 -6.83 -1.63 16.30
N GLN A 107 -7.57 -2.05 15.27
CA GLN A 107 -8.80 -1.42 14.85
C GLN A 107 -9.92 -2.46 14.71
N LEU A 108 -11.08 -2.18 15.29
CA LEU A 108 -12.26 -3.04 15.18
C LEU A 108 -13.12 -2.63 13.98
N ASN A 109 -13.14 -3.48 12.96
CA ASN A 109 -13.94 -3.30 11.74
C ASN A 109 -15.00 -4.41 11.60
N GLU A 110 -16.00 -4.40 12.50
CA GLU A 110 -17.11 -5.35 12.47
C GLU A 110 -17.95 -5.20 11.19
N GLY A 111 -18.43 -6.32 10.66
CA GLY A 111 -19.29 -6.33 9.47
C GLY A 111 -18.60 -5.93 8.15
N ARG A 112 -17.38 -5.39 8.16
CA ARG A 112 -16.60 -5.08 6.94
C ARG A 112 -16.44 -6.31 6.05
N HIS A 113 -16.15 -7.45 6.67
CA HIS A 113 -15.96 -8.73 5.96
C HIS A 113 -17.25 -9.24 5.29
N LEU A 114 -18.43 -8.95 5.86
CA LEU A 114 -19.73 -9.30 5.27
C LEU A 114 -20.01 -8.50 4.00
N LYS A 115 -19.49 -7.28 3.92
CA LYS A 115 -19.58 -6.40 2.75
C LYS A 115 -18.45 -6.62 1.75
N LYS A 116 -17.42 -7.40 2.10
CA LYS A 116 -16.25 -7.66 1.23
C LYS A 116 -16.65 -8.60 0.08
N ARG A 117 -16.26 -8.27 -1.15
CA ARG A 117 -16.48 -9.14 -2.30
C ARG A 117 -15.71 -10.46 -2.11
N PRO A 118 -16.28 -11.62 -2.46
CA PRO A 118 -15.55 -12.87 -2.44
C PRO A 118 -14.41 -12.83 -3.46
N THR A 119 -13.31 -13.51 -3.17
CA THR A 119 -12.21 -13.68 -4.12
C THR A 119 -12.67 -14.55 -5.28
N GLU A 120 -12.73 -13.98 -6.49
CA GLU A 120 -13.23 -14.67 -7.70
C GLU A 120 -12.13 -15.40 -8.50
N PHE A 121 -10.88 -15.36 -8.03
CA PHE A 121 -9.73 -16.01 -8.66
C PHE A 121 -9.16 -17.13 -7.81
N ARG A 122 -8.29 -17.93 -8.43
CA ARG A 122 -7.60 -19.01 -7.72
C ARG A 122 -6.48 -18.41 -6.87
N VAL A 123 -6.22 -18.96 -5.69
CA VAL A 123 -5.19 -18.40 -4.79
C VAL A 123 -3.85 -19.13 -4.96
N ASP A 124 -3.79 -20.19 -5.77
CA ASP A 124 -2.58 -20.99 -6.02
C ASP A 124 -1.61 -20.37 -7.03
N ARG A 125 -2.00 -19.27 -7.69
CA ARG A 125 -1.17 -18.56 -8.66
C ARG A 125 -1.12 -17.06 -8.41
N VAL A 126 0.09 -16.53 -8.31
CA VAL A 126 0.36 -15.09 -8.20
C VAL A 126 0.00 -14.37 -9.49
N LEU A 127 0.37 -14.94 -10.64
CA LEU A 127 0.05 -14.39 -11.95
C LEU A 127 -1.13 -15.10 -12.59
N GLN A 128 -2.15 -14.32 -12.93
CA GLN A 128 -3.35 -14.77 -13.64
C GLN A 128 -3.74 -13.74 -14.70
N PRO A 129 -4.24 -14.17 -15.87
CA PRO A 129 -4.71 -13.23 -16.87
C PRO A 129 -5.87 -12.40 -16.33
N PHE A 130 -5.96 -11.16 -16.80
CA PHE A 130 -7.12 -10.31 -16.52
C PHE A 130 -8.40 -10.97 -17.05
N ASP A 131 -9.49 -10.83 -16.29
CA ASP A 131 -10.79 -11.37 -16.64
C ASP A 131 -11.86 -10.28 -16.55
N GLY A 132 -12.27 -9.77 -17.71
CA GLY A 132 -13.25 -8.69 -17.81
C GLY A 132 -14.65 -9.08 -17.32
N SER A 133 -14.96 -10.39 -17.23
CA SER A 133 -16.25 -10.86 -16.73
C SER A 133 -16.39 -10.63 -15.22
N LYS A 134 -15.28 -10.74 -14.48
CA LYS A 134 -15.21 -10.54 -13.02
C LYS A 134 -15.21 -9.07 -12.64
N PHE A 135 -15.37 -8.77 -11.35
CA PHE A 135 -15.26 -7.39 -10.90
C PHE A 135 -13.87 -6.82 -11.21
N ASN A 136 -13.84 -5.60 -11.72
CA ASN A 136 -12.62 -4.86 -12.01
C ASN A 136 -12.92 -3.35 -12.02
N PHE A 137 -11.89 -2.51 -11.91
CA PHE A 137 -12.07 -1.07 -11.72
C PHE A 137 -12.67 -0.31 -12.90
N THR A 138 -12.76 -0.87 -14.11
CA THR A 138 -13.53 -0.23 -15.20
C THR A 138 -15.04 -0.19 -14.88
N LYS A 139 -15.50 -1.00 -13.92
CA LYS A 139 -16.91 -1.09 -13.49
C LYS A 139 -17.25 -0.17 -12.32
N VAL A 140 -16.27 0.56 -11.78
CA VAL A 140 -16.47 1.55 -10.71
C VAL A 140 -17.15 2.79 -11.28
N GLY A 141 -18.07 3.39 -10.51
CA GLY A 141 -18.75 4.64 -10.87
C GLY A 141 -17.78 5.83 -10.87
N GLN A 142 -17.92 6.75 -11.81
CA GLN A 142 -17.07 7.94 -11.91
C GLN A 142 -17.18 8.86 -10.71
N GLU A 143 -18.30 8.82 -9.98
CA GLU A 143 -18.50 9.50 -8.71
C GLU A 143 -17.52 9.05 -7.62
N GLU A 144 -17.04 7.80 -7.70
CA GLU A 144 -16.03 7.24 -6.79
C GLU A 144 -14.61 7.71 -7.15
N ALA A 145 -14.39 8.26 -8.36
CA ALA A 145 -13.10 8.79 -8.77
C ALA A 145 -12.83 10.17 -8.17
N LEU A 146 -11.60 10.39 -7.71
CA LEU A 146 -11.14 11.67 -7.18
C LEU A 146 -10.54 12.54 -8.28
N PHE A 147 -9.56 11.99 -9.00
CA PHE A 147 -8.81 12.62 -10.08
C PHE A 147 -7.91 11.59 -10.80
N ARG A 148 -7.37 11.98 -11.96
CA ARG A 148 -6.22 11.35 -12.61
C ARG A 148 -4.93 11.80 -11.96
N PHE A 149 -3.92 10.93 -11.95
CA PHE A 149 -2.61 11.21 -11.37
C PHE A 149 -1.51 10.97 -12.41
N GLU A 150 -1.03 12.04 -13.04
CA GLU A 150 -0.14 11.94 -14.22
C GLU A 150 1.13 12.78 -14.06
N GLU A 151 2.22 12.36 -14.70
CA GLU A 151 3.44 13.15 -14.76
C GLU A 151 3.21 14.42 -15.59
N ASN A 152 3.62 15.59 -15.07
CA ASN A 152 3.64 16.83 -15.83
C ASN A 152 4.97 16.98 -16.60
N PRO A 153 4.95 17.00 -17.95
CA PRO A 153 6.16 17.19 -18.76
C PRO A 153 6.83 18.56 -18.53
N GLU A 154 6.08 19.57 -18.10
CA GLU A 154 6.60 20.92 -17.81
C GLU A 154 7.35 21.00 -16.47
N GLY A 155 7.34 19.93 -15.66
CA GLY A 155 8.10 19.87 -14.42
C GLY A 155 7.54 20.71 -13.26
N ALA A 156 6.25 21.05 -13.29
CA ALA A 156 5.55 21.74 -12.20
C ALA A 156 4.36 20.91 -11.68
N THR A 157 4.11 20.94 -10.38
CA THR A 157 2.90 20.32 -9.82
C THR A 157 1.70 21.24 -10.03
N LYS A 158 0.62 20.73 -10.62
CA LYS A 158 -0.62 21.47 -10.94
C LYS A 158 -1.85 20.59 -10.72
N TYR A 159 -2.95 21.20 -10.28
CA TYR A 159 -4.26 20.55 -10.26
C TYR A 159 -5.22 21.27 -11.22
N PHE A 160 -5.93 20.50 -12.02
CA PHE A 160 -6.94 20.96 -12.95
C PHE A 160 -8.28 20.34 -12.57
N SER A 161 -9.24 21.16 -12.16
CA SER A 161 -10.61 20.72 -11.85
C SER A 161 -11.33 20.17 -13.08
N GLU A 162 -10.93 20.62 -14.28
CA GLU A 162 -11.39 20.14 -15.57
C GLU A 162 -10.17 19.78 -16.42
N ALA A 163 -10.18 18.60 -17.04
CA ALA A 163 -9.06 18.10 -17.81
C ALA A 163 -8.72 19.04 -18.99
N PRO A 164 -7.45 19.47 -19.12
CA PRO A 164 -6.98 20.19 -20.30
C PRO A 164 -7.12 19.32 -21.57
N ALA A 165 -7.45 19.95 -22.71
CA ALA A 165 -7.73 19.26 -23.99
C ALA A 165 -6.52 18.51 -24.57
N ASP A 166 -5.30 18.88 -24.18
CA ASP A 166 -4.04 18.24 -24.53
C ASP A 166 -3.78 16.95 -23.73
N PHE A 167 -4.39 16.80 -22.54
CA PHE A 167 -4.33 15.57 -21.73
C PHE A 167 -5.51 14.62 -22.01
N SER A 168 -6.36 14.91 -23.01
CA SER A 168 -7.64 14.22 -23.21
C SER A 168 -7.57 12.97 -24.11
N ILE A 169 -6.41 12.60 -24.65
CA ILE A 169 -6.29 11.67 -25.81
C ILE A 169 -5.75 10.27 -25.43
N ASN A 170 -5.28 10.05 -24.20
CA ASN A 170 -4.66 8.76 -23.84
C ASN A 170 -5.58 7.83 -23.03
N ASP A 171 -5.81 6.62 -23.57
CA ASP A 171 -6.48 5.50 -22.87
C ASP A 171 -5.67 4.99 -21.67
N SER A 172 -4.37 5.31 -21.58
CA SER A 172 -3.48 4.92 -20.48
C SER A 172 -3.59 5.80 -19.22
N SER A 173 -4.78 6.32 -18.91
CA SER A 173 -4.97 7.20 -17.75
C SER A 173 -4.84 6.45 -16.42
N ASN A 174 -4.09 7.01 -15.49
CA ASN A 174 -3.95 6.55 -14.11
C ASN A 174 -5.01 7.23 -13.24
N VAL A 175 -5.79 6.45 -12.49
CA VAL A 175 -6.94 6.98 -11.75
C VAL A 175 -6.80 6.73 -10.25
N VAL A 176 -7.13 7.74 -9.46
CA VAL A 176 -7.31 7.62 -8.01
C VAL A 176 -8.80 7.57 -7.71
N VAL A 177 -9.24 6.50 -7.03
CA VAL A 177 -10.64 6.31 -6.60
C VAL A 177 -10.71 6.10 -5.10
N ILE A 178 -11.85 6.38 -4.48
CA ILE A 178 -12.08 5.96 -3.09
C ILE A 178 -12.12 4.44 -2.98
N ASN A 179 -11.67 3.90 -1.84
CA ASN A 179 -12.07 2.55 -1.47
C ASN A 179 -13.42 2.64 -0.74
N VAL A 180 -14.51 2.22 -1.40
CA VAL A 180 -15.86 2.23 -0.81
C VAL A 180 -16.01 1.34 0.43
N SER A 181 -15.01 0.51 0.76
CA SER A 181 -14.89 -0.24 2.02
C SER A 181 -13.58 0.13 2.74
N PRO A 182 -13.47 1.39 3.19
CA PRO A 182 -12.21 1.98 3.63
C PRO A 182 -11.74 1.30 4.92
N ILE A 183 -10.43 1.05 5.02
CA ILE A 183 -9.82 0.55 6.27
C ILE A 183 -9.57 1.70 7.23
N GLU A 184 -9.21 2.87 6.71
CA GLU A 184 -8.89 4.05 7.50
C GLU A 184 -9.29 5.31 6.72
N TYR A 185 -9.27 6.46 7.38
CA TYR A 185 -9.45 7.78 6.81
C TYR A 185 -8.52 8.03 5.62
N GLY A 186 -9.09 8.62 4.55
CA GLY A 186 -8.38 8.85 3.30
C GLY A 186 -8.06 7.59 2.50
N HIS A 187 -8.70 6.44 2.78
CA HIS A 187 -8.42 5.22 2.03
C HIS A 187 -8.86 5.30 0.57
N VAL A 188 -7.87 5.34 -0.32
CA VAL A 188 -8.01 5.39 -1.78
C VAL A 188 -7.31 4.22 -2.45
N LEU A 189 -7.59 4.04 -3.74
CA LEU A 189 -6.92 3.11 -4.63
C LEU A 189 -6.30 3.89 -5.79
N LEU A 190 -5.01 3.66 -6.04
CA LEU A 190 -4.33 4.10 -7.26
C LEU A 190 -4.40 2.96 -8.28
N ILE A 191 -5.00 3.22 -9.44
CA ILE A 191 -5.22 2.25 -10.51
C ILE A 191 -4.43 2.71 -11.74
N PRO A 192 -3.25 2.12 -11.99
CA PRO A 192 -2.46 2.44 -13.18
C PRO A 192 -3.21 2.04 -14.46
N ARG A 193 -3.22 2.94 -15.45
CA ARG A 193 -3.72 2.70 -16.82
C ARG A 193 -5.05 1.91 -16.84
N VAL A 194 -6.08 2.44 -16.18
CA VAL A 194 -7.31 1.70 -15.83
C VAL A 194 -8.02 1.02 -17.03
N LEU A 195 -7.92 1.60 -18.23
CA LEU A 195 -8.56 1.05 -19.43
C LEU A 195 -7.71 -0.01 -20.15
N GLU A 196 -6.43 -0.16 -19.80
CA GLU A 196 -5.56 -1.24 -20.29
C GLU A 196 -5.80 -2.56 -19.58
N CYS A 197 -6.55 -2.55 -18.46
CA CYS A 197 -6.97 -3.75 -17.76
C CYS A 197 -5.78 -4.63 -17.33
N LEU A 198 -4.72 -3.99 -16.82
CA LEU A 198 -3.53 -4.69 -16.34
C LEU A 198 -3.92 -5.66 -15.22
N PRO A 199 -3.48 -6.94 -15.25
CA PRO A 199 -3.70 -7.85 -14.13
C PRO A 199 -2.99 -7.35 -12.87
N GLN A 200 -3.31 -7.89 -11.69
CA GLN A 200 -2.64 -7.56 -10.41
C GLN A 200 -1.19 -8.08 -10.40
N ARG A 201 -0.34 -7.41 -11.17
CA ARG A 201 1.05 -7.73 -11.48
C ARG A 201 1.86 -6.44 -11.40
N ILE A 202 2.98 -6.46 -10.67
CA ILE A 202 3.90 -5.32 -10.66
C ILE A 202 4.68 -5.28 -11.98
N ASP A 203 4.79 -4.07 -12.53
CA ASP A 203 5.70 -3.66 -13.59
C ASP A 203 6.48 -2.40 -13.15
N GLU A 204 7.57 -2.09 -13.84
CA GLU A 204 8.47 -0.99 -13.47
C GLU A 204 7.78 0.39 -13.47
N GLU A 205 6.91 0.64 -14.45
CA GLU A 205 6.24 1.94 -14.61
C GLU A 205 5.20 2.17 -13.53
N SER A 206 4.35 1.17 -13.29
CA SER A 206 3.27 1.20 -12.31
C SER A 206 3.82 1.30 -10.88
N PHE A 207 4.96 0.65 -10.59
CA PHE A 207 5.62 0.78 -9.29
C PHE A 207 6.22 2.17 -9.10
N LEU A 208 6.85 2.73 -10.13
CA LEU A 208 7.40 4.08 -10.10
C LEU A 208 6.30 5.13 -9.89
N LEU A 209 5.14 4.94 -10.52
CA LEU A 209 3.95 5.79 -10.30
C LEU A 209 3.51 5.81 -8.83
N ALA A 210 3.50 4.65 -8.17
CA ALA A 210 3.18 4.55 -6.74
C ALA A 210 4.22 5.29 -5.87
N LEU A 211 5.51 5.18 -6.21
CA LEU A 211 6.57 5.93 -5.53
C LEU A 211 6.43 7.44 -5.73
N HIS A 212 6.06 7.90 -6.92
CA HIS A 212 5.76 9.30 -7.17
C HIS A 212 4.57 9.79 -6.33
N MET A 213 3.50 9.02 -6.22
CA MET A 213 2.37 9.37 -5.34
C MET A 213 2.81 9.51 -3.87
N ALA A 214 3.59 8.54 -3.36
CA ALA A 214 4.10 8.60 -1.99
C ALA A 214 5.00 9.84 -1.76
N ALA A 215 5.86 10.15 -2.73
CA ALA A 215 6.76 11.29 -2.66
C ALA A 215 5.99 12.62 -2.72
N GLU A 216 5.00 12.73 -3.62
CA GLU A 216 4.16 13.92 -3.77
C GLU A 216 3.24 14.15 -2.57
N ALA A 217 2.77 13.09 -1.91
CA ALA A 217 2.01 13.22 -0.67
C ALA A 217 2.85 13.79 0.48
N GLY A 218 4.19 13.63 0.43
CA GLY A 218 5.14 14.30 1.32
C GLY A 218 4.97 14.00 2.81
N SER A 219 4.17 12.98 3.16
CA SER A 219 3.79 12.67 4.53
C SER A 219 4.28 11.28 4.95
N PRO A 220 4.93 11.13 6.12
CA PRO A 220 5.28 9.81 6.64
C PRO A 220 4.05 9.00 7.08
N TYR A 221 2.89 9.65 7.24
CA TYR A 221 1.65 9.04 7.68
C TYR A 221 0.76 8.59 6.52
N PHE A 222 1.07 9.01 5.29
CA PHE A 222 0.45 8.52 4.07
C PHE A 222 1.29 7.36 3.52
N ARG A 223 0.71 6.16 3.52
CA ARG A 223 1.40 4.94 3.10
C ARG A 223 0.69 4.34 1.90
N LEU A 224 1.46 3.74 1.00
CA LEU A 224 0.90 2.91 -0.06
C LEU A 224 1.21 1.45 0.22
N GLY A 225 0.24 0.60 -0.08
CA GLY A 225 0.31 -0.83 0.09
C GLY A 225 -0.03 -1.55 -1.21
N TYR A 226 0.72 -2.60 -1.51
CA TYR A 226 0.43 -3.54 -2.59
C TYR A 226 0.29 -4.95 -2.02
N ASN A 227 -0.66 -5.70 -2.60
CA ASN A 227 -0.87 -7.11 -2.32
C ASN A 227 -0.82 -7.85 -3.65
N SER A 228 -0.03 -8.92 -3.75
CA SER A 228 -0.09 -9.83 -4.89
C SER A 228 -1.32 -10.76 -4.79
N LEU A 229 -1.73 -11.40 -5.88
CA LEU A 229 -2.59 -12.58 -5.76
C LEU A 229 -1.84 -13.65 -4.94
N GLY A 230 -2.55 -14.40 -4.10
CA GLY A 230 -1.93 -15.28 -3.10
C GLY A 230 -1.55 -14.61 -1.78
N ALA A 231 -1.44 -13.28 -1.76
CA ALA A 231 -1.12 -12.46 -0.59
C ALA A 231 -2.27 -11.47 -0.26
N PHE A 232 -3.51 -11.96 -0.41
CA PHE A 232 -4.76 -11.27 -0.07
C PHE A 232 -5.12 -10.01 -0.86
N ALA A 233 -4.56 -9.83 -2.06
CA ALA A 233 -5.31 -9.12 -3.09
C ALA A 233 -6.68 -9.78 -3.29
N THR A 234 -7.70 -9.02 -3.65
CA THR A 234 -9.06 -9.54 -3.90
C THR A 234 -9.63 -9.15 -5.25
N ILE A 235 -8.90 -8.36 -6.04
CA ILE A 235 -9.28 -7.94 -7.38
C ILE A 235 -8.07 -8.20 -8.29
N ASN A 236 -8.30 -8.85 -9.43
CA ASN A 236 -7.27 -9.06 -10.46
C ASN A 236 -7.32 -7.93 -11.50
N HIS A 237 -7.02 -6.72 -11.05
CA HIS A 237 -6.81 -5.52 -11.85
C HIS A 237 -5.81 -4.69 -11.06
N LEU A 238 -4.65 -4.34 -11.64
CA LEU A 238 -3.56 -3.65 -10.98
C LEU A 238 -4.04 -2.45 -10.17
N HIS A 239 -3.78 -2.50 -8.87
CA HIS A 239 -4.03 -1.38 -7.97
C HIS A 239 -3.07 -1.39 -6.78
N PHE A 240 -2.79 -0.18 -6.30
CA PHE A 240 -2.20 0.08 -5.00
C PHE A 240 -3.29 0.65 -4.09
N GLN A 241 -3.17 0.39 -2.79
CA GLN A 241 -4.03 0.95 -1.76
C GLN A 241 -3.26 2.03 -1.02
N ALA A 242 -3.91 3.09 -0.58
CA ALA A 242 -3.27 4.10 0.24
C ALA A 242 -4.22 4.64 1.29
N TYR A 243 -3.74 5.02 2.46
CA TYR A 243 -4.51 5.79 3.44
C TYR A 243 -3.60 6.58 4.37
N HIS A 244 -4.21 7.48 5.14
CA HIS A 244 -3.53 8.26 6.15
C HIS A 244 -3.75 7.66 7.53
N LEU A 245 -2.67 7.35 8.26
CA LEU A 245 -2.76 6.99 9.68
C LEU A 245 -1.62 7.68 10.42
N SER A 246 -1.97 8.63 11.30
CA SER A 246 -1.05 9.51 12.03
C SER A 246 -0.32 8.83 13.19
N VAL A 247 0.04 7.55 13.01
CA VAL A 247 0.82 6.73 13.93
C VAL A 247 1.90 5.99 13.11
N PRO A 248 3.16 5.94 13.58
CA PRO A 248 4.17 5.08 12.97
C PRO A 248 3.74 3.61 13.02
N PHE A 249 3.88 2.90 11.92
CA PHE A 249 3.60 1.48 11.88
C PHE A 249 4.68 0.72 12.67
N PRO A 250 4.33 -0.37 13.37
CA PRO A 250 5.28 -1.24 14.05
C PRO A 250 6.50 -1.61 13.21
N VAL A 251 6.28 -1.96 11.93
CA VAL A 251 7.37 -2.36 11.04
C VAL A 251 8.36 -1.22 10.72
N GLU A 252 7.92 0.03 10.80
CA GLU A 252 8.79 1.20 10.60
C GLU A 252 9.74 1.42 11.77
N LYS A 253 9.38 0.92 12.96
CA LYS A 253 10.20 0.96 14.17
C LYS A 253 11.12 -0.24 14.31
N ALA A 254 10.82 -1.33 13.61
CA ALA A 254 11.58 -2.56 13.69
C ALA A 254 13.02 -2.36 13.18
N PRO A 255 14.02 -2.96 13.87
CA PRO A 255 15.42 -2.85 13.48
C PRO A 255 15.67 -3.51 12.13
N THR A 256 16.70 -3.05 11.43
CA THR A 256 17.15 -3.69 10.19
C THR A 256 18.64 -4.02 10.26
N LYS A 257 19.04 -5.12 9.60
CA LYS A 257 20.44 -5.50 9.42
C LYS A 257 20.81 -5.35 7.95
N ARG A 258 21.78 -4.47 7.66
CA ARG A 258 22.25 -4.24 6.30
C ARG A 258 22.85 -5.52 5.72
N ILE A 259 22.56 -5.80 4.45
CA ILE A 259 23.19 -6.90 3.73
C ILE A 259 24.47 -6.35 3.06
N PRO A 260 25.65 -6.93 3.34
CA PRO A 260 26.90 -6.47 2.76
C PRO A 260 26.94 -6.84 1.27
N ILE A 261 27.04 -5.82 0.43
CA ILE A 261 27.03 -5.95 -1.03
C ILE A 261 28.47 -5.75 -1.54
N SER A 262 28.95 -6.63 -2.41
CA SER A 262 30.29 -6.56 -3.02
C SER A 262 30.50 -5.23 -3.74
N LYS A 263 31.64 -4.57 -3.48
CA LYS A 263 31.99 -3.28 -4.10
C LYS A 263 31.91 -3.38 -5.62
N GLY A 264 31.07 -2.54 -6.23
CA GLY A 264 30.87 -2.47 -7.69
C GLY A 264 29.67 -3.24 -8.25
N SER A 265 28.98 -4.06 -7.45
CA SER A 265 27.82 -4.84 -7.90
C SER A 265 26.52 -4.01 -8.06
N GLN A 266 26.41 -2.85 -7.40
CA GLN A 266 25.28 -1.93 -7.61
C GLN A 266 25.73 -0.48 -7.77
N LYS A 267 25.49 0.08 -8.97
CA LYS A 267 25.71 1.52 -9.25
C LYS A 267 24.55 2.40 -8.78
N SER A 268 23.41 1.79 -8.44
CA SER A 268 22.14 2.47 -8.13
C SER A 268 22.15 3.23 -6.80
N GLY A 269 23.04 2.87 -5.86
CA GLY A 269 23.09 3.48 -4.53
C GLY A 269 22.00 3.00 -3.56
N VAL A 270 21.21 1.99 -3.96
CA VAL A 270 20.16 1.40 -3.13
C VAL A 270 20.80 0.52 -2.04
N LYS A 271 20.30 0.65 -0.82
CA LYS A 271 20.66 -0.18 0.32
C LYS A 271 19.58 -1.23 0.50
N VAL A 272 19.99 -2.48 0.72
CA VAL A 272 19.10 -3.58 1.03
C VAL A 272 19.45 -4.11 2.42
N SER A 273 18.43 -4.27 3.25
CA SER A 273 18.55 -4.77 4.62
C SER A 273 17.55 -5.89 4.88
N SER A 274 17.90 -6.83 5.76
CA SER A 274 16.92 -7.76 6.33
C SER A 274 16.18 -7.09 7.48
N LEU A 275 14.87 -7.30 7.55
CA LEU A 275 14.07 -6.90 8.71
C LEU A 275 14.36 -7.82 9.89
N MET A 276 14.65 -7.24 11.04
CA MET A 276 15.03 -7.94 12.27
C MET A 276 13.96 -7.76 13.34
N ASN A 277 13.85 -8.72 14.26
CA ASN A 277 12.95 -8.68 15.41
C ASN A 277 11.53 -8.26 15.04
N TYR A 278 10.95 -8.91 14.04
CA TYR A 278 9.59 -8.65 13.59
C TYR A 278 8.94 -9.98 13.18
N PRO A 279 7.63 -10.20 13.41
CA PRO A 279 7.02 -11.51 13.22
C PRO A 279 7.00 -11.96 11.74
N VAL A 280 6.96 -11.00 10.81
CA VAL A 280 7.02 -11.27 9.37
C VAL A 280 8.41 -10.95 8.86
N ARG A 281 9.13 -11.96 8.36
CA ARG A 281 10.44 -11.74 7.75
C ARG A 281 10.29 -11.04 6.41
N GLY A 282 11.16 -10.08 6.13
CA GLY A 282 11.12 -9.29 4.90
C GLY A 282 12.43 -8.59 4.61
N LEU A 283 12.45 -7.90 3.47
CA LEU A 283 13.54 -7.04 3.03
C LEU A 283 13.12 -5.58 3.08
N VAL A 284 14.07 -4.70 3.39
CA VAL A 284 13.89 -3.25 3.41
C VAL A 284 14.83 -2.64 2.38
N PHE A 285 14.29 -1.77 1.53
CA PHE A 285 15.01 -1.08 0.48
C PHE A 285 14.94 0.43 0.73
N GLU A 286 16.11 1.08 0.73
CA GLU A 286 16.26 2.50 1.04
C GLU A 286 17.36 3.13 0.19
N GLY A 287 17.31 4.46 0.00
CA GLY A 287 18.31 5.20 -0.75
C GLY A 287 18.16 5.02 -2.26
N GLY A 288 19.27 4.98 -2.98
CA GLY A 288 19.30 5.18 -4.43
C GLY A 288 19.79 6.58 -4.81
N ASN A 289 20.42 6.72 -5.97
CA ASN A 289 20.81 8.04 -6.48
C ASN A 289 19.57 8.84 -6.93
N THR A 290 18.58 8.12 -7.45
CA THR A 290 17.28 8.65 -7.90
C THR A 290 16.13 7.85 -7.29
N LEU A 291 14.92 8.41 -7.30
CA LEU A 291 13.71 7.65 -6.93
C LEU A 291 13.50 6.45 -7.85
N LYS A 292 13.87 6.60 -9.13
CA LYS A 292 13.82 5.54 -10.13
C LYS A 292 14.77 4.38 -9.80
N ASP A 293 15.96 4.66 -9.28
CA ASP A 293 16.89 3.61 -8.84
C ASP A 293 16.27 2.70 -7.78
N LEU A 294 15.63 3.30 -6.77
CA LEU A 294 14.90 2.55 -5.74
C LEU A 294 13.74 1.77 -6.34
N SER A 295 12.94 2.43 -7.19
CA SER A 295 11.82 1.81 -7.90
C SER A 295 12.25 0.60 -8.70
N ASP A 296 13.28 0.72 -9.53
CA ASP A 296 13.75 -0.32 -10.44
C ASP A 296 14.24 -1.56 -9.65
N VAL A 297 14.97 -1.36 -8.55
CA VAL A 297 15.45 -2.46 -7.70
C VAL A 297 14.27 -3.20 -7.05
N VAL A 298 13.30 -2.48 -6.49
CA VAL A 298 12.15 -3.11 -5.84
C VAL A 298 11.22 -3.75 -6.86
N ALA A 299 10.94 -3.10 -7.98
CA ALA A 299 10.09 -3.63 -9.05
C ALA A 299 10.67 -4.93 -9.61
N LYS A 300 11.98 -4.98 -9.90
CA LYS A 300 12.65 -6.22 -10.33
C LYS A 300 12.57 -7.33 -9.27
N SER A 301 12.69 -6.98 -8.00
CA SER A 301 12.49 -7.95 -6.90
C SER A 301 11.06 -8.50 -6.90
N CYS A 302 10.05 -7.65 -7.06
CA CYS A 302 8.65 -8.05 -7.15
C CYS A 302 8.36 -8.91 -8.39
N ILE A 303 8.94 -8.55 -9.54
CA ILE A 303 8.85 -9.29 -10.81
C ILE A 303 9.45 -10.69 -10.64
N CYS A 304 10.60 -10.81 -9.98
CA CYS A 304 11.19 -12.10 -9.65
C CYS A 304 10.24 -12.96 -8.79
N LEU A 305 9.64 -12.39 -7.74
CA LEU A 305 8.72 -13.12 -6.86
C LEU A 305 7.47 -13.61 -7.60
N GLN A 306 6.82 -12.74 -8.38
CA GLN A 306 5.61 -13.11 -9.12
C GLN A 306 5.89 -14.15 -10.22
N ASP A 307 7.04 -14.09 -10.89
CA ASP A 307 7.43 -15.06 -11.92
C ASP A 307 7.79 -16.42 -11.31
N ASN A 308 8.29 -16.43 -10.06
CA ASN A 308 8.52 -17.64 -9.26
C ASN A 308 7.29 -18.10 -8.44
N ASN A 309 6.12 -17.50 -8.66
CA ASN A 309 4.87 -17.82 -7.97
C ASN A 309 4.95 -17.71 -6.43
N ILE A 310 5.75 -16.77 -5.92
CA ILE A 310 5.87 -16.49 -4.48
C ILE A 310 4.94 -15.31 -4.14
N PRO A 311 3.90 -15.50 -3.31
CA PRO A 311 3.04 -14.41 -2.90
C PRO A 311 3.79 -13.37 -2.04
N PHE A 312 3.46 -12.10 -2.20
CA PHE A 312 4.12 -11.03 -1.46
C PHE A 312 3.23 -9.79 -1.26
N ASN A 313 3.64 -8.98 -0.29
CA ASN A 313 3.10 -7.66 -0.03
C ASN A 313 4.21 -6.62 -0.06
N VAL A 314 3.87 -5.38 -0.40
CA VAL A 314 4.81 -4.25 -0.39
C VAL A 314 4.22 -3.09 0.37
N LEU A 315 4.94 -2.57 1.36
CA LEU A 315 4.63 -1.29 2.00
C LEU A 315 5.60 -0.22 1.51
N ILE A 316 5.06 0.86 0.94
CA ILE A 316 5.79 2.08 0.59
C ILE A 316 5.54 3.07 1.72
N SER A 317 6.61 3.46 2.40
CA SER A 317 6.57 4.31 3.60
C SER A 317 7.52 5.49 3.47
N ASP A 318 7.47 6.39 4.46
CA ASP A 318 8.36 7.54 4.58
C ASP A 318 8.44 8.37 3.29
N SER A 319 7.28 8.74 2.74
CA SER A 319 7.17 9.48 1.47
C SER A 319 7.88 8.80 0.29
N GLY A 320 7.84 7.47 0.22
CA GLY A 320 8.44 6.69 -0.86
C GLY A 320 9.95 6.43 -0.70
N ARG A 321 10.55 6.78 0.44
CA ARG A 321 11.99 6.60 0.69
C ARG A 321 12.37 5.24 1.27
N ARG A 322 11.40 4.56 1.89
CA ARG A 322 11.62 3.28 2.56
C ARG A 322 10.55 2.29 2.15
N ILE A 323 10.99 1.19 1.53
CA ILE A 323 10.11 0.18 0.96
C ILE A 323 10.33 -1.15 1.67
N PHE A 324 9.26 -1.75 2.15
CA PHE A 324 9.28 -3.07 2.77
C PHE A 324 8.67 -4.09 1.83
N LEU A 325 9.37 -5.18 1.60
CA LEU A 325 8.93 -6.32 0.79
C LEU A 325 8.78 -7.56 1.67
N PHE A 326 7.58 -8.11 1.71
CA PHE A 326 7.24 -9.27 2.54
C PHE A 326 6.78 -10.44 1.66
N PRO A 327 7.68 -11.36 1.28
CA PRO A 327 7.28 -12.67 0.81
C PRO A 327 6.47 -13.39 1.90
N GLN A 328 5.33 -13.98 1.56
CA GLN A 328 4.47 -14.66 2.53
C GLN A 328 3.86 -15.95 1.98
N CYS A 329 3.40 -16.82 2.88
CA CYS A 329 2.81 -18.11 2.52
C CYS A 329 1.54 -18.46 3.33
N TYR A 330 0.81 -17.48 3.86
CA TYR A 330 -0.34 -17.76 4.73
C TYR A 330 -1.45 -18.52 4.00
N ALA A 331 -1.80 -18.13 2.77
CA ALA A 331 -2.84 -18.82 1.99
C ALA A 331 -2.47 -20.28 1.67
N GLU A 332 -1.18 -20.56 1.45
CA GLU A 332 -0.68 -21.92 1.26
C GLU A 332 -0.79 -22.73 2.55
N LYS A 333 -0.33 -22.18 3.68
CA LYS A 333 -0.46 -22.81 5.00
C LYS A 333 -1.92 -23.09 5.37
N GLN A 334 -2.84 -22.17 5.06
CA GLN A 334 -4.28 -22.40 5.23
C GLN A 334 -4.77 -23.58 4.40
N ALA A 335 -4.32 -23.69 3.14
CA ALA A 335 -4.70 -24.79 2.25
C ALA A 335 -4.12 -26.15 2.70
N LEU A 336 -2.94 -26.15 3.33
CA LEU A 336 -2.28 -27.32 3.88
C LEU A 336 -2.79 -27.71 5.28
N GLY A 337 -3.64 -26.89 5.91
CA GLY A 337 -4.14 -27.13 7.26
C GLY A 337 -3.11 -26.87 8.37
N GLU A 338 -2.08 -26.07 8.08
CA GLU A 338 -0.98 -25.74 9.00
C GLU A 338 -1.31 -24.53 9.91
N VAL A 339 -2.47 -23.91 9.70
CA VAL A 339 -2.96 -22.79 10.52
C VAL A 339 -3.92 -23.31 11.57
N SER A 340 -3.70 -22.96 12.84
CA SER A 340 -4.56 -23.37 13.95
C SER A 340 -5.98 -22.84 13.83
N GLN A 341 -6.95 -23.59 14.38
CA GLN A 341 -8.36 -23.19 14.34
C GLN A 341 -8.60 -21.84 15.01
N ASP A 342 -7.94 -21.57 16.14
CA ASP A 342 -8.06 -20.30 16.86
C ASP A 342 -7.71 -19.09 15.97
N LEU A 343 -6.67 -19.21 15.13
CA LEU A 343 -6.29 -18.15 14.18
C LEU A 343 -7.26 -18.06 13.01
N LEU A 344 -7.74 -19.18 12.48
CA LEU A 344 -8.77 -19.20 11.43
C LEU A 344 -10.07 -18.53 11.90
N ASP A 345 -10.43 -18.71 13.17
CA ASP A 345 -11.64 -18.16 13.77
C ASP A 345 -11.60 -16.63 13.91
N THR A 346 -10.40 -16.03 13.98
CA THR A 346 -10.24 -14.55 13.89
C THR A 346 -10.74 -14.02 12.56
N GLN A 347 -10.71 -14.87 11.52
CA GLN A 347 -10.96 -14.56 10.12
C GLN A 347 -10.04 -13.47 9.56
N VAL A 348 -8.98 -13.06 10.27
CA VAL A 348 -8.04 -12.07 9.76
C VAL A 348 -7.27 -12.69 8.60
N ASN A 349 -7.17 -11.93 7.52
CA ASN A 349 -6.42 -12.30 6.33
C ASN A 349 -5.26 -11.29 6.22
N PRO A 350 -4.07 -11.62 6.73
CA PRO A 350 -3.00 -10.64 6.87
C PRO A 350 -2.47 -10.19 5.50
N ALA A 351 -2.94 -9.03 5.06
CA ALA A 351 -2.47 -8.32 3.90
C ALA A 351 -1.41 -7.29 4.33
N VAL A 352 -1.01 -6.40 3.41
CA VAL A 352 0.02 -5.39 3.65
C VAL A 352 -0.21 -4.57 4.92
N TRP A 353 -1.46 -4.24 5.27
CA TRP A 353 -1.74 -3.41 6.43
C TRP A 353 -1.52 -4.15 7.75
N GLU A 354 -2.05 -5.38 7.86
CA GLU A 354 -1.90 -6.20 9.05
C GLU A 354 -0.45 -6.62 9.27
N ILE A 355 0.23 -7.11 8.22
CA ILE A 355 1.64 -7.52 8.36
C ILE A 355 2.55 -6.34 8.72
N SER A 356 2.19 -5.12 8.34
CA SER A 356 2.96 -3.92 8.67
C SER A 356 2.62 -3.37 10.07
N GLY A 357 1.58 -3.93 10.70
CA GLY A 357 1.25 -3.71 12.10
C GLY A 357 0.00 -2.86 12.37
N HIS A 358 -0.81 -2.59 11.34
CA HIS A 358 -2.19 -2.13 11.50
C HIS A 358 -3.15 -3.33 11.46
N MET A 359 -3.48 -3.84 12.65
CA MET A 359 -4.31 -5.01 12.89
C MET A 359 -5.80 -4.68 12.72
N VAL A 360 -6.35 -4.98 11.54
CA VAL A 360 -7.79 -4.82 11.25
C VAL A 360 -8.55 -6.05 11.75
N LEU A 361 -9.07 -5.95 12.97
CA LEU A 361 -9.75 -7.03 13.68
C LEU A 361 -11.25 -7.05 13.35
N LYS A 362 -11.83 -8.25 13.37
CA LYS A 362 -13.21 -8.48 12.89
C LYS A 362 -14.22 -8.77 14.00
N ARG A 363 -13.75 -9.09 15.21
CA ARG A 363 -14.57 -9.49 16.35
C ARG A 363 -14.21 -8.59 17.53
N LYS A 364 -15.23 -8.10 18.25
CA LYS A 364 -15.02 -7.32 19.48
C LYS A 364 -14.11 -8.02 20.47
N LYS A 365 -14.26 -9.34 20.64
CA LYS A 365 -13.39 -10.18 21.49
C LYS A 365 -11.90 -10.01 21.15
N ASP A 366 -11.53 -10.16 19.87
CA ASP A 366 -10.13 -10.07 19.44
C ASP A 366 -9.56 -8.68 19.67
N TYR A 367 -10.39 -7.64 19.51
CA TYR A 367 -10.00 -6.26 19.77
C TYR A 367 -9.80 -5.98 21.26
N ASP A 368 -10.73 -6.41 22.11
CA ASP A 368 -10.65 -6.20 23.54
C ASP A 368 -9.44 -6.92 24.14
N GLU A 369 -9.18 -8.16 23.69
CA GLU A 369 -8.06 -9.01 24.11
C GLU A 369 -6.75 -8.74 23.34
N ALA A 370 -6.72 -7.77 22.41
CA ALA A 370 -5.55 -7.51 21.57
C ALA A 370 -4.30 -7.15 22.39
N SER A 371 -3.23 -7.92 22.19
CA SER A 371 -1.90 -7.74 22.78
C SER A 371 -0.81 -7.90 21.73
N GLU A 372 0.44 -7.54 22.05
CA GLU A 372 1.57 -7.78 21.14
C GLU A 372 1.78 -9.27 20.89
N ASP A 373 1.66 -10.11 21.92
CA ASP A 373 1.73 -11.57 21.77
C ASP A 373 0.64 -12.12 20.85
N TYR A 374 -0.56 -11.54 20.90
CA TYR A 374 -1.65 -11.88 19.98
C TYR A 374 -1.28 -11.50 18.54
N ALA A 375 -0.83 -10.26 18.32
CA ALA A 375 -0.43 -9.78 17.00
C ALA A 375 0.74 -10.61 16.44
N TRP A 376 1.74 -10.91 17.27
CA TRP A 376 2.91 -11.70 16.90
C TRP A 376 2.52 -13.11 16.44
N ARG A 377 1.70 -13.82 17.24
CA ARG A 377 1.23 -15.16 16.89
C ARG A 377 0.44 -15.19 15.58
N LEU A 378 -0.39 -14.17 15.34
CA LEU A 378 -1.16 -14.08 14.10
C LEU A 378 -0.26 -13.85 12.89
N LEU A 379 0.75 -12.99 13.02
CA LEU A 379 1.62 -12.58 11.92
C LEU A 379 2.77 -13.55 11.65
N GLU A 380 3.31 -14.23 12.65
CA GLU A 380 4.43 -15.17 12.46
C GLU A 380 4.06 -16.34 11.53
N VAL A 381 2.80 -16.79 11.59
CA VAL A 381 2.28 -17.85 10.70
C VAL A 381 2.27 -17.39 9.24
N VAL A 382 2.22 -16.08 8.96
CA VAL A 382 2.26 -15.53 7.60
C VAL A 382 3.65 -15.64 6.98
N SER A 383 4.69 -15.58 7.83
CA SER A 383 6.09 -15.52 7.40
C SER A 383 6.55 -16.81 6.75
N LEU A 384 7.48 -16.67 5.78
CA LEU A 384 8.32 -17.77 5.33
C LEU A 384 9.20 -18.28 6.48
N SER A 385 9.62 -19.56 6.40
CA SER A 385 10.70 -20.08 7.25
C SER A 385 12.01 -19.35 6.96
N LYS A 386 13.00 -19.49 7.85
CA LYS A 386 14.32 -18.86 7.63
C LYS A 386 14.97 -19.40 6.36
N GLU A 387 14.94 -20.71 6.18
CA GLU A 387 15.54 -21.43 5.06
C GLU A 387 14.90 -21.00 3.74
N ARG A 388 13.56 -20.97 3.69
CA ARG A 388 12.85 -20.54 2.50
C ARG A 388 13.08 -19.06 2.18
N LEU A 389 13.23 -18.21 3.20
CA LEU A 389 13.58 -16.81 2.97
C LEU A 389 14.97 -16.65 2.35
N GLU A 390 15.96 -17.44 2.79
CA GLU A 390 17.31 -17.38 2.19
C GLU A 390 17.30 -17.83 0.72
N GLU A 391 16.52 -18.85 0.37
CA GLU A 391 16.29 -19.24 -1.04
C GLU A 391 15.67 -18.08 -1.85
N VAL A 392 14.64 -17.44 -1.28
CA VAL A 392 13.96 -16.31 -1.94
C VAL A 392 14.88 -15.10 -2.09
N LYS A 393 15.71 -14.81 -1.10
CA LYS A 393 16.74 -13.76 -1.18
C LYS A 393 17.72 -14.04 -2.32
N ALA A 394 18.15 -15.29 -2.49
CA ALA A 394 19.04 -15.66 -3.60
C ALA A 394 18.40 -15.34 -4.97
N TYR A 395 17.13 -15.70 -5.18
CA TYR A 395 16.41 -15.36 -6.42
C TYR A 395 16.31 -13.85 -6.64
N ILE A 396 15.99 -13.10 -5.58
CA ILE A 396 15.89 -11.64 -5.65
C ILE A 396 17.25 -11.05 -6.03
N PHE A 397 18.32 -11.43 -5.33
CA PHE A 397 19.66 -10.87 -5.53
C PHE A 397 20.21 -11.18 -6.92
N GLU A 398 19.97 -12.39 -7.44
CA GLU A 398 20.26 -12.71 -8.83
C GLU A 398 19.52 -11.77 -9.80
N ALA A 399 18.21 -11.59 -9.62
CA ALA A 399 17.39 -10.75 -10.49
C ALA A 399 17.77 -9.27 -10.47
N ILE A 400 18.24 -8.74 -9.34
CA ILE A 400 18.68 -7.34 -9.21
C ILE A 400 20.18 -7.15 -9.40
N GLY A 401 20.91 -8.21 -9.79
CA GLY A 401 22.35 -8.18 -10.05
C GLY A 401 23.20 -7.91 -8.81
N LEU A 402 22.69 -8.22 -7.61
CA LEU A 402 23.40 -8.07 -6.36
C LEU A 402 24.27 -9.30 -6.07
N VAL A 403 25.54 -9.04 -5.75
CA VAL A 403 26.48 -10.06 -5.27
C VAL A 403 26.78 -9.75 -3.81
N VAL A 404 26.38 -10.66 -2.91
CA VAL A 404 26.72 -10.56 -1.48
C VAL A 404 28.23 -10.71 -1.33
N ALA A 405 28.84 -9.91 -0.45
CA ALA A 405 30.28 -10.06 -0.18
C ALA A 405 30.53 -11.33 0.64
N ASP A 406 31.59 -12.07 0.31
CA ASP A 406 32.07 -13.16 1.16
C ASP A 406 32.60 -12.55 2.48
N ASP A 407 32.07 -12.99 3.62
CA ASP A 407 32.51 -12.58 4.96
C ASP A 407 33.91 -13.16 5.25
N GLU A 408 34.95 -12.64 4.59
CA GLU A 408 36.33 -12.75 5.07
C GLU A 408 36.59 -11.63 6.07
N ASN A 409 36.05 -11.78 7.29
CA ASN A 409 36.62 -11.37 8.58
C ASN A 409 35.49 -11.30 9.62
N GLY A 410 35.61 -12.12 10.66
CA GLY A 410 34.68 -12.16 11.77
C GLY A 410 34.57 -10.83 12.52
N GLU A 411 33.43 -10.69 13.20
CA GLU A 411 33.17 -9.71 14.27
C GLU A 411 33.42 -8.25 13.88
N ASN A 412 32.52 -7.69 13.06
CA ASN A 412 32.10 -6.31 13.27
C ASN A 412 30.59 -6.31 13.44
N ASP A 413 30.13 -6.13 14.67
CA ASP A 413 28.75 -5.80 15.01
C ASP A 413 28.40 -4.45 14.35
N GLU A 414 27.99 -4.46 13.08
CA GLU A 414 27.26 -3.32 12.52
C GLU A 414 25.90 -3.27 13.23
N GLU A 415 25.81 -2.37 14.21
CA GLU A 415 24.64 -2.14 15.07
C GLU A 415 23.35 -2.05 14.25
N ALA A 416 22.32 -2.75 14.72
CA ALA A 416 20.97 -2.63 14.19
C ALA A 416 20.55 -1.15 14.15
N ILE A 417 20.24 -0.63 12.96
CA ILE A 417 19.85 0.77 12.82
C ILE A 417 18.38 0.89 13.24
N VAL A 418 18.14 1.55 14.37
CA VAL A 418 16.79 1.99 14.79
C VAL A 418 16.54 3.38 14.22
N THR A 419 15.65 3.48 13.23
CA THR A 419 15.24 4.78 12.69
C THR A 419 14.26 5.45 13.64
N SER A 420 14.66 6.55 14.29
CA SER A 420 13.76 7.36 15.12
C SER A 420 12.71 8.08 14.25
N ALA A 421 11.42 7.89 14.53
CA ALA A 421 10.34 8.65 13.90
C ALA A 421 10.42 10.15 14.24
N PRO A 422 9.95 11.06 13.35
CA PRO A 422 9.85 12.48 13.70
C PRO A 422 8.89 12.69 14.87
N ALA A 423 9.27 13.56 15.80
CA ALA A 423 8.42 13.94 16.93
C ALA A 423 7.11 14.57 16.41
N PRO A 424 5.95 14.28 17.03
CA PRO A 424 4.68 14.86 16.59
C PRO A 424 4.77 16.38 16.72
N THR A 425 4.59 17.08 15.59
CA THR A 425 4.36 18.52 15.62
C THR A 425 3.01 18.73 16.30
N ARG A 426 3.00 19.56 17.34
CA ARG A 426 1.84 19.82 18.19
C ARG A 426 0.76 20.52 17.36
N THR A 427 -0.13 19.75 16.73
CA THR A 427 -1.36 20.28 16.16
C THR A 427 -2.16 20.90 17.30
N GLN A 428 -2.52 22.17 17.16
CA GLN A 428 -3.39 22.85 18.12
C GLN A 428 -4.65 22.01 18.28
N LEU A 429 -4.93 21.57 19.52
CA LEU A 429 -6.21 21.02 19.89
C LEU A 429 -7.29 22.01 19.44
N LEU A 430 -8.08 21.60 18.45
CA LEU A 430 -9.39 22.21 18.23
C LEU A 430 -10.19 21.93 19.50
N SER A 431 -10.40 22.99 20.27
CA SER A 431 -11.17 22.98 21.50
C SER A 431 -12.56 22.45 21.24
N GLN A 432 -12.96 21.44 22.01
CA GLN A 432 -14.35 21.06 22.23
C GLN A 432 -15.19 22.29 22.58
N GLY A 433 -16.34 22.44 21.94
CA GLY A 433 -17.41 23.33 22.40
C GLY A 433 -17.93 24.29 21.35
N CYS A 434 -18.77 23.82 20.43
CA CYS A 434 -19.76 24.69 19.79
C CYS A 434 -21.14 24.20 20.19
N LEU A 435 -21.68 24.84 21.22
CA LEU A 435 -23.07 24.71 21.65
C LEU A 435 -23.96 25.23 20.53
N VAL A 436 -24.86 24.37 20.06
CA VAL A 436 -26.03 24.75 19.27
C VAL A 436 -26.95 25.54 20.20
N LEU A 437 -27.10 26.84 19.96
CA LEU A 437 -28.25 27.60 20.43
C LEU A 437 -29.27 27.67 19.29
N GLN A 438 -30.51 27.41 19.68
CA GLN A 438 -31.71 27.21 18.87
C GLN A 438 -32.00 28.31 17.86
#